data_AF-A0A0E8E8K2-F1
#
_entry.id   AF-A0A0E8E8K2-F1
#
_cell.length_a   1.000
_cell.length_b   1.000
_cell.length_c   1.000
_cell.angle_alpha   90.00
_cell.angle_beta   90.00
_cell.angle_gamma   90.00
#
_symmetry.space_group_name_H-M   'P 1'
#
loop_
_entity.id
_entity.type
_entity.pdbx_description
1 polymer ?
#
loop_
_entity_poly.entity_id
_entity_poly.type
_entity_poly.pdbx_seq_one_letter_code
_entity_poly.pdbx_strand_id
1 'polypeptide(L)'
;MNAHVPAVDVPSDPHELARAVGATMYAGDAASQGLGMTVVEIAPGYAKLSMPVRADMLNGHKTCHGGFIFALADSAFAFSCNSRNVSTVASGCTIDYLAPGLEGDVLTAVAQERSLAGRTGIYDVTVTNQQGRSVAVFRGRSYRIRGQVVGEPPQD
;
A
#
# COMPACT_ATOMS: atom_id res chain seq x y z
N MET A 1 -21.14 -6.25 -30.94
CA MET A 1 -21.56 -7.20 -29.89
C MET A 1 -20.70 -6.90 -28.68
N ASN A 2 -21.18 -6.07 -27.75
CA ASN A 2 -20.41 -5.74 -26.56
C ASN A 2 -20.57 -6.88 -25.57
N ALA A 3 -19.46 -7.57 -25.27
CA ALA A 3 -19.42 -8.53 -24.18
C ALA A 3 -19.80 -7.79 -22.89
N HIS A 4 -20.91 -8.18 -22.29
CA HIS A 4 -21.28 -7.76 -20.95
C HIS A 4 -20.24 -8.36 -20.01
N VAL A 5 -19.26 -7.55 -19.61
CA VAL A 5 -18.34 -7.93 -18.53
C VAL A 5 -19.22 -7.99 -17.28
N PRO A 6 -19.38 -9.15 -16.64
CA PRO A 6 -20.26 -9.25 -15.49
C PRO A 6 -19.77 -8.32 -14.38
N ALA A 7 -20.68 -7.51 -13.84
CA ALA A 7 -20.41 -6.69 -12.68
C ALA A 7 -19.85 -7.57 -11.56
N VAL A 8 -18.66 -7.23 -11.06
CA VAL A 8 -18.14 -7.87 -9.85
C VAL A 8 -18.97 -7.32 -8.70
N ASP A 9 -19.79 -8.19 -8.09
CA ASP A 9 -20.55 -7.84 -6.90
C ASP A 9 -19.60 -7.29 -5.83
N VAL A 10 -19.86 -6.08 -5.37
CA VAL A 10 -19.08 -5.42 -4.31
C VAL A 10 -19.40 -6.14 -2.99
N PRO A 11 -18.41 -6.77 -2.33
CA PRO A 11 -18.68 -7.49 -1.09
C PRO A 11 -19.23 -6.57 0.00
N SER A 12 -20.23 -7.05 0.74
CA SER A 12 -20.79 -6.32 1.89
C SER A 12 -19.97 -6.50 3.17
N ASP A 13 -19.25 -7.62 3.31
CA ASP A 13 -18.34 -7.82 4.43
C ASP A 13 -17.11 -6.90 4.29
N PRO A 14 -16.75 -6.09 5.31
CA PRO A 14 -15.65 -5.15 5.20
C PRO A 14 -14.27 -5.79 4.93
N HIS A 15 -14.03 -7.02 5.41
CA HIS A 15 -12.77 -7.71 5.17
C HIS A 15 -12.70 -8.32 3.77
N GLU A 16 -13.82 -8.84 3.25
CA GLU A 16 -13.94 -9.24 1.85
C GLU A 16 -13.79 -8.07 0.90
N LEU A 17 -14.43 -6.93 1.21
CA LEU A 17 -14.30 -5.71 0.42
C LEU A 17 -12.85 -5.22 0.37
N ALA A 18 -12.18 -5.17 1.52
CA ALA A 18 -10.77 -4.77 1.59
C ALA A 18 -9.88 -5.70 0.74
N ARG A 19 -10.13 -7.02 0.77
CA ARG A 19 -9.42 -7.99 -0.07
C ARG A 19 -9.68 -7.79 -1.56
N ALA A 20 -10.93 -7.53 -1.96
CA ALA A 20 -11.29 -7.27 -3.36
C ALA A 20 -10.64 -5.97 -3.88
N VAL A 21 -10.65 -4.92 -3.06
CA VAL A 21 -9.95 -3.65 -3.34
C VAL A 21 -8.45 -3.89 -3.51
N GLY A 22 -7.82 -4.56 -2.55
CA GLY A 22 -6.39 -4.85 -2.61
C GLY A 22 -6.01 -5.67 -3.85
N ALA A 23 -6.77 -6.71 -4.17
CA ALA A 23 -6.53 -7.51 -5.38
C ALA A 23 -6.62 -6.66 -6.65
N THR A 24 -7.63 -5.79 -6.75
CA THR A 24 -7.83 -4.91 -7.91
C THR A 24 -6.72 -3.87 -8.05
N MET A 25 -6.34 -3.21 -6.95
CA MET A 25 -5.22 -2.26 -6.96
C MET A 25 -3.93 -2.96 -7.37
N TYR A 26 -3.62 -4.10 -6.74
CA TYR A 26 -2.37 -4.81 -7.00
C TYR A 26 -2.27 -5.28 -8.45
N ALA A 27 -3.36 -5.77 -9.04
CA ALA A 27 -3.39 -6.19 -10.44
C ALA A 27 -3.00 -5.08 -11.43
N GLY A 28 -3.35 -3.82 -11.12
CA GLY A 28 -3.01 -2.64 -11.91
C GLY A 28 -1.69 -1.95 -11.52
N ASP A 29 -1.03 -2.38 -10.45
CA ASP A 29 0.17 -1.72 -9.91
C ASP A 29 1.46 -2.40 -10.37
N ALA A 30 1.89 -2.04 -11.59
CA ALA A 30 3.12 -2.56 -12.17
C ALA A 30 4.38 -2.14 -11.38
N ALA A 31 4.35 -1.02 -10.65
CA ALA A 31 5.49 -0.56 -9.88
C ALA A 31 5.74 -1.45 -8.65
N SER A 32 4.70 -1.70 -7.85
CA SER A 32 4.77 -2.63 -6.72
C SER A 32 5.18 -4.03 -7.18
N GLN A 33 4.59 -4.53 -8.28
CA GLN A 33 4.95 -5.83 -8.85
C GLN A 33 6.42 -5.88 -9.33
N GLY A 34 6.91 -4.85 -10.04
CA GLY A 34 8.29 -4.79 -10.53
C GLY A 34 9.33 -4.72 -9.41
N LEU A 35 8.96 -4.13 -8.27
CA LEU A 35 9.77 -4.14 -7.05
C LEU A 35 9.67 -5.47 -6.28
N GLY A 36 8.87 -6.43 -6.75
CA GLY A 36 8.68 -7.72 -6.10
C GLY A 36 7.89 -7.62 -4.79
N MET A 37 7.08 -6.57 -4.65
CA MET A 37 6.22 -6.42 -3.47
C MET A 37 5.08 -7.44 -3.50
N THR A 38 4.68 -7.93 -2.34
CA THR A 38 3.50 -8.80 -2.18
C THR A 38 2.58 -8.24 -1.11
N VAL A 39 1.28 -8.24 -1.37
CA VAL A 39 0.25 -7.94 -0.36
C VAL A 39 0.10 -9.16 0.53
N VAL A 40 0.55 -9.06 1.79
CA VAL A 40 0.49 -10.14 2.78
C VAL A 40 -0.87 -10.18 3.45
N GLU A 41 -1.40 -9.01 3.79
CA GLU A 41 -2.69 -8.88 4.47
C GLU A 41 -3.30 -7.51 4.18
N ILE A 42 -4.62 -7.45 4.08
CA ILE A 42 -5.38 -6.22 3.96
C ILE A 42 -6.69 -6.33 4.73
N ALA A 43 -7.05 -5.25 5.42
CA ALA A 43 -8.28 -5.12 6.18
C ALA A 43 -8.71 -3.63 6.21
N PRO A 44 -9.91 -3.28 6.68
CA PRO A 44 -10.33 -1.88 6.75
C PRO A 44 -9.35 -1.02 7.55
N GLY A 45 -8.73 -0.04 6.89
CA GLY A 45 -7.73 0.86 7.49
C GLY A 45 -6.38 0.19 7.79
N TYR A 46 -6.10 -0.98 7.22
CA TYR A 46 -4.88 -1.75 7.48
C TYR A 46 -4.35 -2.39 6.19
N ALA A 47 -3.03 -2.39 6.03
CA ALA A 47 -2.38 -3.22 5.03
C ALA A 47 -0.97 -3.64 5.48
N LYS A 48 -0.56 -4.83 5.07
CA LYS A 48 0.78 -5.36 5.26
C LYS A 48 1.33 -5.80 3.92
N LEU A 49 2.45 -5.23 3.52
CA LEU A 49 3.17 -5.60 2.31
C LEU A 49 4.59 -6.07 2.66
N SER A 50 5.17 -6.92 1.83
CA SER A 50 6.58 -7.30 1.92
C SER A 50 7.31 -7.08 0.60
N MET A 51 8.62 -6.83 0.65
CA MET A 51 9.48 -6.62 -0.52
C MET A 51 10.89 -7.17 -0.25
N PRO A 52 11.43 -8.04 -1.13
CA PRO A 52 12.82 -8.47 -1.03
C PRO A 52 13.76 -7.35 -1.49
N VAL A 53 14.86 -7.15 -0.76
CA VAL A 53 15.92 -6.24 -1.17
C VAL A 53 16.87 -6.98 -2.10
N ARG A 54 16.86 -6.58 -3.37
CA ARG A 54 17.68 -7.17 -4.42
C ARG A 54 18.96 -6.34 -4.67
N ALA A 55 19.93 -6.94 -5.36
CA ALA A 55 21.19 -6.26 -5.71
C ALA A 55 20.98 -4.98 -6.54
N ASP A 56 20.00 -4.96 -7.44
CA ASP A 56 19.64 -3.79 -8.27
C ASP A 56 18.96 -2.66 -7.50
N MET A 57 18.60 -2.89 -6.22
CA MET A 57 17.99 -1.89 -5.35
C MET A 57 18.99 -1.15 -4.45
N LEU A 58 20.26 -1.52 -4.50
CA LEU A 58 21.27 -0.96 -3.62
C LEU A 58 21.74 0.43 -4.10
N ASN A 59 21.97 1.32 -3.15
CA ASN A 59 22.61 2.61 -3.38
C ASN A 59 24.16 2.49 -3.37
N GLY A 60 24.85 3.63 -3.47
CA GLY A 60 26.33 3.70 -3.45
C GLY A 60 26.99 3.19 -2.16
N HIS A 61 26.24 3.06 -1.06
CA HIS A 61 26.70 2.51 0.22
C HIS A 61 26.39 1.01 0.37
N LYS A 62 25.91 0.34 -0.68
CA LYS A 62 25.52 -1.08 -0.66
C LYS A 62 24.40 -1.40 0.34
N THR A 63 23.52 -0.42 0.57
CA THR A 63 22.27 -0.60 1.33
C THR A 63 21.08 -0.32 0.42
N CYS A 64 19.90 -0.81 0.76
CA CYS A 64 18.66 -0.55 0.02
C CYS A 64 18.48 0.97 -0.15
N HIS A 65 18.28 1.41 -1.39
CA HIS A 65 18.05 2.82 -1.68
C HIS A 65 16.80 3.30 -0.95
N GLY A 66 16.89 4.45 -0.27
CA GLY A 66 15.78 4.98 0.54
C GLY A 66 14.48 5.13 -0.27
N GLY A 67 14.59 5.47 -1.56
CA GLY A 67 13.45 5.52 -2.48
C GLY A 67 12.66 4.20 -2.62
N PHE A 68 13.30 3.03 -2.54
CA PHE A 68 12.58 1.74 -2.58
C PHE A 68 11.92 1.42 -1.24
N ILE A 69 12.55 1.78 -0.12
CA ILE A 69 11.94 1.69 1.22
C ILE A 69 10.72 2.61 1.31
N PHE A 70 10.83 3.84 0.78
CA PHE A 70 9.72 4.78 0.65
C PHE A 70 8.60 4.20 -0.21
N ALA A 71 8.91 3.65 -1.39
CA ALA A 71 7.91 3.05 -2.27
C ALA A 71 7.15 1.91 -1.58
N LEU A 72 7.84 1.06 -0.80
CA LEU A 72 7.20 0.02 0.00
C LEU A 72 6.25 0.60 1.05
N ALA A 73 6.70 1.62 1.80
CA ALA A 73 5.90 2.26 2.84
C ALA A 73 4.66 2.98 2.26
N ASP A 74 4.86 3.73 1.18
CA ASP A 74 3.79 4.45 0.47
C ASP A 74 2.78 3.49 -0.15
N SER A 75 3.25 2.36 -0.71
CA SER A 75 2.36 1.31 -1.21
C SER A 75 1.52 0.74 -0.07
N ALA A 76 2.10 0.33 1.06
CA ALA A 76 1.31 -0.16 2.20
C ALA A 76 0.28 0.89 2.68
N PHE A 77 0.65 2.16 2.70
CA PHE A 77 -0.27 3.27 2.97
C PHE A 77 -1.41 3.36 1.94
N ALA A 78 -1.10 3.30 0.64
CA ALA A 78 -2.09 3.37 -0.44
C ALA A 78 -3.13 2.25 -0.33
N PHE A 79 -2.69 1.01 -0.10
CA PHE A 79 -3.58 -0.14 0.10
C PHE A 79 -4.45 0.02 1.36
N SER A 80 -3.85 0.50 2.45
CA SER A 80 -4.60 0.74 3.71
C SER A 80 -5.66 1.83 3.55
N CYS A 81 -5.34 2.97 2.93
CA CYS A 81 -6.27 4.08 2.84
C CYS A 81 -7.40 3.90 1.81
N ASN A 82 -7.18 3.04 0.80
CA ASN A 82 -8.20 2.66 -0.18
C ASN A 82 -9.06 1.47 0.26
N SER A 83 -8.66 0.71 1.29
CA SER A 83 -9.29 -0.54 1.76
C SER A 83 -10.82 -0.51 1.97
N ARG A 84 -11.43 0.66 2.06
CA ARG A 84 -12.90 0.85 2.18
C ARG A 84 -13.58 1.20 0.86
N ASN A 85 -12.93 0.90 -0.26
CA ASN A 85 -13.43 1.11 -1.62
C ASN A 85 -13.81 2.56 -1.96
N VAL A 86 -13.15 3.54 -1.34
CA VAL A 86 -13.27 4.94 -1.72
C VAL A 86 -11.94 5.37 -2.29
N SER A 87 -11.93 5.79 -3.56
CA SER A 87 -10.70 6.21 -4.24
C SER A 87 -10.01 7.32 -3.43
N THR A 88 -8.79 7.02 -3.01
CA THR A 88 -8.04 7.83 -2.05
C THR A 88 -6.61 7.99 -2.55
N VAL A 89 -6.12 9.24 -2.52
CA VAL A 89 -4.77 9.59 -2.94
C VAL A 89 -3.95 10.13 -1.78
N ALA A 90 -2.63 10.02 -1.87
CA ALA A 90 -1.72 10.71 -0.97
C ALA A 90 -1.82 12.23 -1.17
N SER A 91 -2.01 12.99 -0.10
CA SER A 91 -1.92 14.46 -0.10
C SER A 91 -0.60 14.97 0.47
N GLY A 92 0.16 14.09 1.12
CA GLY A 92 1.52 14.36 1.59
C GLY A 92 1.98 13.29 2.58
N CYS A 93 3.28 13.19 2.81
CA CYS A 93 3.85 12.22 3.73
C CYS A 93 5.20 12.67 4.30
N THR A 94 5.64 11.98 5.34
CA THR A 94 7.00 12.09 5.90
C THR A 94 7.52 10.67 6.15
N ILE A 95 8.84 10.50 6.04
CA ILE A 95 9.52 9.25 6.35
C ILE A 95 10.80 9.53 7.14
N ASP A 96 11.05 8.74 8.17
CA ASP A 96 12.29 8.73 8.94
C ASP A 96 12.96 7.37 8.77
N TYR A 97 14.23 7.38 8.37
CA TYR A 97 15.03 6.16 8.22
C TYR A 97 15.81 5.89 9.51
N LEU A 98 15.56 4.75 10.13
CA LEU A 98 16.08 4.37 11.44
C LEU A 98 17.28 3.42 11.35
N ALA A 99 17.33 2.59 10.30
CA ALA A 99 18.38 1.63 10.04
C ALA A 99 18.49 1.34 8.54
N PRO A 100 19.65 0.86 8.05
CA PRO A 100 19.77 0.41 6.67
C PRO A 100 18.97 -0.88 6.45
N GLY A 101 18.35 -1.01 5.27
CA GLY A 101 17.98 -2.31 4.70
C GLY A 101 19.17 -2.87 3.92
N LEU A 102 19.43 -4.17 4.01
CA LEU A 102 20.58 -4.82 3.38
C LEU A 102 20.13 -5.73 2.23
N GLU A 103 21.04 -6.01 1.30
CA GLU A 103 20.82 -7.03 0.27
C GLU A 103 20.41 -8.36 0.92
N GLY A 104 19.37 -8.99 0.38
CA GLY A 104 18.82 -10.24 0.92
C GLY A 104 17.84 -10.06 2.09
N ASP A 105 17.65 -8.85 2.61
CA ASP A 105 16.56 -8.58 3.55
C ASP A 105 15.19 -8.78 2.88
N VAL A 106 14.21 -9.18 3.67
CA VAL A 106 12.79 -9.09 3.31
C VAL A 106 12.19 -8.01 4.19
N LEU A 107 11.93 -6.85 3.60
CA LEU A 107 11.31 -5.73 4.30
C LEU A 107 9.80 -5.94 4.35
N THR A 108 9.19 -5.66 5.49
CA THR A 108 7.76 -5.72 5.73
C THR A 108 7.28 -4.34 6.16
N ALA A 109 6.33 -3.76 5.43
CA ALA A 109 5.67 -2.51 5.80
C ALA A 109 4.26 -2.80 6.32
N VAL A 110 3.96 -2.32 7.53
CA VAL A 110 2.64 -2.42 8.16
C VAL A 110 2.05 -1.04 8.28
N ALA A 111 0.94 -0.79 7.57
CA ALA A 111 0.19 0.45 7.57
C ALA A 111 -1.06 0.36 8.45
N GLN A 112 -1.28 1.35 9.31
CA GLN A 112 -2.43 1.45 10.20
C GLN A 112 -3.04 2.86 10.15
N GLU A 113 -4.35 2.92 9.97
CA GLU A 113 -5.14 4.14 10.12
C GLU A 113 -5.04 4.66 11.57
N ARG A 114 -4.74 5.95 11.71
CA ARG A 114 -4.74 6.68 12.99
C ARG A 114 -5.94 7.59 13.13
N SER A 115 -6.36 8.19 12.03
CA SER A 115 -7.57 9.00 11.98
C SER A 115 -8.16 9.02 10.59
N LEU A 116 -9.48 9.16 10.53
CA LEU A 116 -10.24 9.31 9.31
C LEU A 116 -11.43 10.23 9.59
N ALA A 117 -11.44 11.40 8.97
CA ALA A 117 -12.47 12.41 9.19
C ALA A 117 -12.87 13.06 7.86
N GLY A 118 -14.13 12.89 7.47
CA GLY A 118 -14.64 13.39 6.19
C GLY A 118 -13.83 12.85 5.00
N ARG A 119 -13.06 13.74 4.37
CA ARG A 119 -12.25 13.43 3.18
C ARG A 119 -10.77 13.19 3.48
N THR A 120 -10.30 13.38 4.71
CA THR A 120 -8.88 13.25 5.04
C THR A 120 -8.64 12.12 6.03
N GLY A 121 -7.45 11.52 5.98
CA GLY A 121 -7.01 10.52 6.95
C GLY A 121 -5.51 10.58 7.21
N ILE A 122 -5.09 10.04 8.35
CA ILE A 122 -3.70 9.91 8.76
C ILE A 122 -3.39 8.44 9.00
N TYR A 123 -2.26 7.98 8.47
CA TYR A 123 -1.84 6.59 8.53
C TYR A 123 -0.38 6.53 8.94
N ASP A 124 -0.06 5.64 9.86
CA ASP A 124 1.32 5.34 10.24
C ASP A 124 1.74 4.02 9.60
N VAL A 125 2.95 3.99 9.06
CA VAL A 125 3.56 2.79 8.49
C VAL A 125 4.88 2.52 9.19
N THR A 126 5.07 1.29 9.66
CA THR A 126 6.37 0.82 10.18
C THR A 126 6.95 -0.18 9.21
N VAL A 127 8.21 0.04 8.81
CA VAL A 127 8.97 -0.90 7.97
C VAL A 127 9.96 -1.65 8.85
N THR A 128 9.89 -2.98 8.87
CA THR A 128 10.83 -3.85 9.57
C THR A 128 11.50 -4.84 8.61
N ASN A 129 12.65 -5.38 8.97
CA ASN A 129 13.20 -6.55 8.28
C ASN A 129 12.73 -7.87 8.93
N GLN A 130 13.15 -9.00 8.37
CA GLN A 130 12.83 -10.35 8.83
C GLN A 130 13.30 -10.67 10.27
N GLN A 131 14.23 -9.88 10.83
CA GLN A 131 14.71 -10.02 12.21
C GLN A 131 13.92 -9.13 13.19
N GLY A 132 12.88 -8.42 12.71
CA GLY A 132 12.09 -7.49 13.51
C GLY A 132 12.75 -6.13 13.74
N ARG A 133 13.88 -5.83 13.08
CA ARG A 133 14.54 -4.52 13.20
C ARG A 133 13.76 -3.47 12.43
N SER A 134 13.40 -2.37 13.08
CA SER A 134 12.80 -1.20 12.42
C SER A 134 13.80 -0.51 11.50
N VAL A 135 13.42 -0.41 10.22
CA VAL A 135 14.20 0.19 9.13
C VAL A 135 13.72 1.62 8.87
N ALA A 136 12.41 1.85 8.86
CA ALA A 136 11.83 3.17 8.67
C ALA A 136 10.46 3.30 9.34
N VAL A 137 10.07 4.54 9.63
CA VAL A 137 8.70 4.91 10.00
C VAL A 137 8.20 5.99 9.05
N PHE A 138 6.95 5.87 8.61
CA PHE A 138 6.32 6.75 7.64
C PHE A 138 4.97 7.21 8.16
N ARG A 139 4.61 8.46 7.87
CA ARG A 139 3.27 9.00 8.12
C ARG A 139 2.68 9.56 6.85
N GLY A 140 1.60 8.95 6.38
CA GLY A 140 0.84 9.35 5.21
C GLY A 140 -0.37 10.19 5.57
N ARG A 141 -0.68 11.18 4.73
CA ARG A 141 -1.93 11.95 4.75
C ARG A 141 -2.71 11.59 3.50
N SER A 142 -3.96 11.18 3.67
CA SER A 142 -4.82 10.75 2.58
C SER A 142 -5.86 11.81 2.25
N TYR A 143 -6.34 11.80 1.01
CA TYR A 143 -7.46 12.61 0.55
C TYR A 143 -8.39 11.79 -0.35
N ARG A 144 -9.67 11.71 0.03
CA ARG A 144 -10.72 11.00 -0.72
C ARG A 144 -11.18 11.83 -1.90
N ILE A 145 -11.15 11.20 -3.07
CA ILE A 145 -11.67 11.73 -4.33
C ILE A 145 -12.94 10.98 -4.73
N ARG A 146 -13.60 11.43 -5.80
CA ARG A 146 -14.75 10.71 -6.36
C ARG A 146 -14.25 9.42 -7.01
N GLY A 147 -15.05 8.36 -6.87
CA GLY A 147 -14.76 7.05 -7.45
C GLY A 147 -14.61 5.95 -6.41
N GLN A 148 -14.67 4.73 -6.91
CA GLN A 148 -14.45 3.50 -6.18
C GLN A 148 -13.36 2.69 -6.90
N VAL A 149 -12.73 1.77 -6.18
CA VAL A 149 -11.70 0.88 -6.73
C VAL A 149 -12.33 -0.35 -7.37
N VAL A 150 -13.34 -0.93 -6.71
CA VAL A 150 -14.14 -2.06 -7.18
C VAL A 150 -15.60 -1.66 -7.34
N GLY A 151 -16.30 -2.32 -8.26
CA GLY A 151 -17.66 -1.96 -8.67
C GLY A 151 -17.68 -1.16 -9.97
N GLU A 152 -18.87 -0.85 -10.46
CA GLU A 152 -19.02 -0.03 -11.66
C GLU A 152 -18.54 1.40 -11.41
N PRO A 153 -17.83 2.02 -12.37
CA PRO A 153 -17.54 3.45 -12.30
C PRO A 153 -18.86 4.24 -12.24
N PRO A 154 -18.89 5.42 -11.58
CA PRO A 154 -20.08 6.25 -11.56
C PRO A 154 -20.57 6.49 -13.00
N GLN A 155 -21.84 6.15 -13.26
CA GLN A 155 -22.49 6.58 -14.50
C GLN A 155 -22.70 8.09 -14.40
N ASP A 156 -22.15 8.83 -15.36
CA ASP A 156 -22.33 10.28 -15.50
C ASP A 156 -23.81 10.68 -15.66
#